data_AF-A0A933QU96-F1
#
_entry.id   AF-A0A933QU96-F1
#
_cell.length_a   1.000
_cell.length_b   1.000
_cell.length_c   1.000
_cell.angle_alpha   90.00
_cell.angle_beta   90.00
_cell.angle_gamma   90.00
#
_symmetry.space_group_name_H-M   'P 1'
#
loop_
_entity.id
_entity.type
_entity.pdbx_description
1 polymer ?
#
loop_
_entity_poly.entity_id
_entity_poly.type
_entity_poly.pdbx_seq_one_letter_code
_entity_poly.pdbx_strand_id
1 'polypeptide(L)'
;MILALRQFLLKHPRLTSFLDRVLRPVEHIVKVPLFDCHMCGQCVLHSTGMVCPMACPKNLRNGPCGGVRLNNHCEVKPEMQCVWVRAYTGSKRFWWAHEFHDLRPPVDWSIQGSASWVNVLTGRDQIKSGCAVERKSALDVVTKHAN
;
A
#
# COMPACT_ATOMS: atom_id res chain seq x y z
N MET A 1 16.01 -17.22 -1.92
CA MET A 1 16.79 -15.96 -1.88
C MET A 1 16.22 -14.94 -0.88
N ILE A 2 14.97 -14.49 -1.02
CA ILE A 2 14.35 -13.48 -0.13
C ILE A 2 14.33 -13.92 1.36
N LEU A 3 14.02 -15.18 1.65
CA LEU A 3 14.01 -15.70 3.03
C LEU A 3 15.39 -15.71 3.70
N ALA A 4 16.45 -16.04 2.95
CA ALA A 4 17.81 -16.02 3.47
C ALA A 4 18.30 -14.60 3.76
N LEU A 5 17.99 -13.65 2.84
CA LEU A 5 18.26 -12.23 3.05
C LEU A 5 17.46 -11.69 4.25
N ARG A 6 16.19 -12.07 4.40
CA ARG A 6 15.37 -11.72 5.55
C ARG A 6 15.99 -12.20 6.85
N GLN A 7 16.35 -13.48 6.95
CA GLN A 7 16.98 -14.04 8.17
C GLN A 7 18.31 -13.35 8.48
N PHE A 8 19.11 -13.04 7.47
CA PHE A 8 20.34 -12.29 7.62
C PHE A 8 20.09 -10.88 8.19
N LEU A 9 19.16 -10.13 7.59
CA LEU A 9 18.81 -8.77 8.04
C LEU A 9 18.24 -8.76 9.46
N LEU A 10 17.46 -9.78 9.83
CA LEU A 10 16.94 -9.93 11.19
C LEU A 10 18.06 -10.20 12.22
N LYS A 11 19.14 -10.91 11.82
CA LYS A 11 20.32 -11.13 12.66
C LYS A 11 21.23 -9.89 12.77
N HIS A 12 21.11 -8.92 11.87
CA HIS A 12 21.94 -7.71 11.84
C HIS A 12 21.12 -6.41 12.00
N PRO A 13 20.65 -6.08 13.23
CA PRO A 13 19.79 -4.92 13.48
C PRO A 13 20.46 -3.57 13.21
N ARG A 14 21.80 -3.49 13.34
CA ARG A 14 22.57 -2.28 12.98
C ARG A 14 22.53 -2.02 11.48
N LEU A 15 22.60 -3.08 10.67
CA LEU A 15 22.54 -2.98 9.22
C LEU A 15 21.14 -2.56 8.76
N THR A 16 20.07 -3.13 9.33
CA THR A 16 18.70 -2.73 8.98
C THR A 16 18.42 -1.28 9.34
N SER A 17 18.87 -0.83 10.51
CA SER A 17 18.74 0.58 10.93
C SER A 17 19.53 1.52 10.02
N PHE A 18 20.72 1.10 9.58
CA PHE A 18 21.51 1.85 8.62
C PHE A 18 20.81 1.94 7.25
N LEU A 19 20.30 0.82 6.72
CA LEU A 19 19.56 0.79 5.46
C LEU A 19 18.31 1.66 5.52
N ASP A 20 17.57 1.64 6.63
CA ASP A 20 16.39 2.49 6.83
C ASP A 20 16.77 3.97 6.74
N ARG A 21 17.83 4.37 7.45
CA ARG A 21 18.33 5.75 7.47
C ARG A 21 18.76 6.24 6.08
N VAL A 22 19.29 5.35 5.24
CA VAL A 22 19.75 5.68 3.88
C VAL A 22 18.59 5.65 2.87
N LEU A 23 17.73 4.65 2.92
CA LEU A 23 16.66 4.46 1.94
C LEU A 23 15.44 5.34 2.20
N ARG A 24 15.12 5.65 3.45
CA ARG A 24 13.99 6.54 3.81
C ARG A 24 14.01 7.88 3.07
N PRO A 25 15.11 8.67 3.05
CA PRO A 25 15.14 9.94 2.33
C PRO A 25 15.00 9.75 0.82
N VAL A 26 15.60 8.70 0.25
CA VAL A 26 15.44 8.37 -1.18
C VAL A 26 13.97 8.08 -1.49
N GLU A 27 13.31 7.24 -0.68
CA GLU A 27 11.89 6.96 -0.82
C GLU A 27 11.04 8.22 -0.68
N HIS A 28 11.35 9.11 0.27
CA HIS A 28 10.63 10.35 0.45
C HIS A 28 10.76 11.27 -0.77
N ILE A 29 12.01 11.53 -1.20
CA ILE A 29 12.32 12.44 -2.32
C ILE A 29 11.72 11.92 -3.63
N VAL A 30 11.65 10.60 -3.83
CA VAL A 30 11.10 10.02 -5.06
C VAL A 30 9.58 9.84 -4.98
N LYS A 31 9.05 9.24 -3.90
CA LYS A 31 7.65 8.78 -3.86
C LYS A 31 6.66 9.88 -3.49
N VAL A 32 7.04 10.84 -2.65
CA VAL A 32 6.15 11.94 -2.25
C VAL A 32 5.79 12.80 -3.46
N PRO A 33 6.73 13.37 -4.24
CA PRO A 33 6.37 14.24 -5.35
C PRO A 33 5.73 13.49 -6.53
N LEU A 34 6.13 12.24 -6.79
CA LEU A 34 5.62 11.49 -7.94
C LEU A 34 4.25 10.85 -7.69
N PHE A 35 3.97 10.40 -6.46
CA PHE A 35 2.81 9.53 -6.18
C PHE A 35 1.96 9.99 -4.99
N ASP A 36 2.23 11.18 -4.44
CA ASP A 36 1.56 11.70 -3.24
C ASP A 36 1.64 10.71 -2.07
N CYS A 37 2.85 10.17 -1.85
CA CYS A 37 3.09 9.14 -0.85
C CYS A 37 3.04 9.71 0.57
N HIS A 38 2.26 9.08 1.47
CA HIS A 38 2.17 9.47 2.88
C HIS A 38 3.11 8.70 3.82
N MET A 39 4.12 8.01 3.27
CA MET A 39 5.18 7.33 4.03
C MET A 39 4.65 6.37 5.13
N CYS A 40 3.60 5.60 4.86
CA CYS A 40 3.02 4.62 5.80
C CYS A 40 3.92 3.41 6.12
N GLY A 41 5.14 3.32 5.58
CA GLY A 41 6.05 2.19 5.80
C GLY A 41 5.67 0.89 5.08
N GLN A 42 4.46 0.78 4.52
CA GLN A 42 3.98 -0.39 3.78
C GLN A 42 3.55 0.04 2.38
N CYS A 43 4.43 -0.01 1.38
CA CYS A 43 4.12 0.49 0.04
C CYS A 43 3.26 -0.50 -0.77
N VAL A 44 2.21 -0.01 -1.45
CA VAL A 44 1.33 -0.79 -2.36
C VAL A 44 1.11 -0.13 -3.72
N LEU A 45 1.96 0.83 -4.08
CA LEU A 45 1.82 1.63 -5.30
C LEU A 45 1.66 0.78 -6.56
N HIS A 46 2.42 -0.33 -6.67
CA HIS A 46 2.33 -1.23 -7.82
C HIS A 46 0.90 -1.75 -8.03
N SER A 47 0.26 -2.25 -6.96
CA SER A 47 -1.10 -2.78 -7.03
C SER A 47 -2.19 -1.70 -7.15
N THR A 48 -1.90 -0.46 -6.77
CA THR A 48 -2.87 0.65 -6.79
C THR A 48 -2.67 1.61 -7.96
N GLY A 49 -2.11 1.12 -9.08
CA GLY A 49 -1.98 1.92 -10.30
C GLY A 49 -1.07 3.13 -10.15
N MET A 50 -0.04 3.02 -9.31
CA MET A 50 0.89 4.09 -8.94
C MET A 50 0.24 5.28 -8.22
N VAL A 51 -0.86 5.04 -7.50
CA VAL A 51 -1.53 6.04 -6.65
C VAL A 51 -1.44 5.61 -5.20
N CYS A 52 -0.98 6.48 -4.29
CA CYS A 52 -0.95 6.15 -2.87
C CYS A 52 -2.38 6.12 -2.28
N PRO A 53 -2.88 4.98 -1.77
CA PRO A 53 -4.24 4.93 -1.19
C PRO A 53 -4.35 5.77 0.09
N MET A 54 -3.23 6.02 0.77
CA MET A 54 -3.16 6.87 1.96
C MET A 54 -3.36 8.37 1.65
N ALA A 55 -3.33 8.78 0.38
CA ALA A 55 -3.73 10.12 -0.02
C ALA A 55 -5.25 10.36 0.12
N CYS A 56 -6.03 9.29 0.30
CA CYS A 56 -7.46 9.42 0.58
C CYS A 56 -7.64 10.10 1.95
N PRO A 57 -8.46 11.16 2.08
CA PRO A 57 -8.70 11.82 3.38
C PRO A 57 -9.23 10.89 4.48
N LYS A 58 -9.79 9.74 4.09
CA LYS A 58 -10.29 8.71 5.02
C LYS A 58 -9.21 7.69 5.43
N ASN A 59 -7.96 7.82 4.96
CA ASN A 59 -6.82 6.93 5.23
C ASN A 59 -7.12 5.43 5.02
N LEU A 60 -8.04 5.11 4.11
CA LEU A 60 -8.43 3.73 3.84
C LEU A 60 -7.40 3.04 2.96
N ARG A 61 -6.91 1.89 3.44
CA ARG A 61 -5.93 1.06 2.73
C ARG A 61 -6.54 0.23 1.62
N ASN A 62 -7.76 -0.25 1.83
CA ASN A 62 -8.55 -0.97 0.87
C ASN A 62 -9.75 -0.09 0.49
N GLY A 63 -10.08 -0.06 -0.80
CA GLY A 63 -11.17 0.74 -1.32
C GLY A 63 -12.15 -0.09 -2.15
N PRO A 64 -13.14 0.56 -2.77
CA PRO A 64 -13.42 2.01 -2.72
C PRO A 64 -13.91 2.48 -1.35
N CYS A 65 -13.80 3.79 -1.08
CA CYS A 65 -14.23 4.39 0.20
C CYS A 65 -15.73 4.78 0.25
N GLY A 66 -16.49 4.52 -0.82
CA GLY A 66 -17.90 4.92 -0.97
C GLY A 66 -18.14 6.42 -1.22
N GLY A 67 -17.19 7.30 -0.91
CA GLY A 67 -17.33 8.76 -1.00
C GLY A 67 -16.85 9.36 -2.32
N VAL A 68 -17.42 8.92 -3.45
CA VAL A 68 -17.08 9.44 -4.79
C VAL A 68 -18.26 10.25 -5.33
N ARG A 69 -18.00 11.49 -5.77
CA ARG A 69 -19.00 12.36 -6.42
C ARG A 69 -19.24 11.92 -7.87
N LEU A 70 -20.37 12.32 -8.45
CA LEU A 70 -20.72 12.05 -9.85
C LEU A 70 -19.65 12.52 -10.86
N ASN A 71 -18.91 13.58 -10.52
CA ASN A 71 -17.82 14.11 -11.33
C ASN A 71 -16.46 13.45 -11.04
N ASN A 72 -16.42 12.26 -10.41
CA ASN A 72 -15.21 11.53 -10.02
C ASN A 72 -14.31 12.22 -8.96
N HIS A 73 -14.81 13.26 -8.27
CA HIS A 73 -14.07 13.93 -7.19
C HIS A 73 -14.38 13.32 -5.83
N CYS A 74 -13.53 13.62 -4.84
CA CYS A 74 -13.71 13.16 -3.47
C CYS A 74 -14.92 13.84 -2.81
N GLU A 75 -15.67 13.09 -2.01
CA GLU A 75 -16.74 13.62 -1.15
C GLU A 75 -16.21 14.68 -0.16
N VAL A 76 -15.09 14.38 0.52
CA VAL A 76 -14.52 15.19 1.61
C VAL A 76 -13.77 16.42 1.08
N LYS A 77 -13.08 16.27 -0.06
CA LYS A 77 -12.29 17.33 -0.71
C LYS A 77 -12.79 17.54 -2.15
N PRO A 78 -13.80 18.40 -2.38
CA PRO A 78 -14.44 18.60 -3.68
C PRO A 78 -13.48 18.85 -4.85
N GLU A 79 -12.38 19.56 -4.59
CA GLU A 79 -11.35 19.99 -5.53
C GLU A 79 -10.37 18.87 -5.90
N MET A 80 -10.34 17.78 -5.13
CA MET A 80 -9.46 16.65 -5.31
C MET A 80 -10.15 15.54 -6.11
N GLN A 81 -9.51 15.08 -7.18
CA GLN A 81 -9.94 13.88 -7.88
C GLN A 81 -9.84 12.65 -6.95
N CYS A 82 -10.87 11.80 -6.93
CA CYS A 82 -10.91 10.66 -6.02
C CYS A 82 -9.73 9.70 -6.23
N VAL A 83 -9.00 9.43 -5.15
CA VAL A 83 -7.83 8.54 -5.11
C VAL A 83 -8.15 7.15 -5.67
N TRP A 84 -9.31 6.58 -5.32
CA TRP A 84 -9.71 5.25 -5.77
C TRP A 84 -10.11 5.20 -7.25
N VAL A 85 -10.69 6.29 -7.78
CA VAL A 85 -10.97 6.40 -9.22
C VAL A 85 -9.66 6.49 -10.01
N ARG A 86 -8.71 7.30 -9.53
CA ARG A 86 -7.36 7.38 -10.12
C ARG A 86 -6.64 6.04 -10.06
N ALA A 87 -6.66 5.37 -8.91
CA ALA A 87 -6.01 4.07 -8.70
C ALA A 87 -6.58 2.99 -9.62
N TYR A 88 -7.92 2.89 -9.74
CA TYR A 88 -8.58 1.96 -10.66
C TYR A 88 -8.27 2.27 -12.13
N THR A 89 -8.22 3.55 -12.50
CA THR A 89 -7.90 3.94 -13.87
C THR A 89 -6.43 3.65 -14.20
N GLY A 90 -5.52 3.90 -13.26
CA GLY A 90 -4.09 3.64 -13.38
C GLY A 90 -3.74 2.16 -13.40
N SER A 91 -4.40 1.33 -12.58
CA SER A 91 -4.10 -0.10 -12.47
C SER A 91 -4.32 -0.83 -13.80
N LYS A 92 -5.34 -0.43 -14.58
CA LYS A 92 -5.63 -0.97 -15.92
C LYS A 92 -4.49 -0.82 -16.94
N ARG A 93 -3.48 0.02 -16.67
CA ARG A 93 -2.35 0.27 -17.59
C ARG A 93 -1.21 -0.75 -17.44
N PHE A 94 -1.23 -1.58 -16.41
CA PHE A 94 -0.15 -2.49 -16.08
C PHE A 94 -0.57 -3.95 -16.23
N TRP A 95 0.40 -4.85 -16.45
CA TRP A 95 0.13 -6.29 -16.61
C TRP A 95 -0.33 -6.97 -15.30
N TRP A 96 -0.11 -6.31 -14.15
CA TRP A 96 -0.56 -6.77 -12.83
C TRP A 96 -1.89 -6.11 -12.39
N ALA A 97 -2.74 -5.66 -13.32
CA ALA A 97 -4.01 -4.99 -13.01
C ALA A 97 -4.92 -5.78 -12.04
N HIS A 98 -4.83 -7.11 -12.05
CA HIS A 98 -5.60 -8.00 -11.16
C HIS A 98 -5.29 -7.77 -9.68
N GLU A 99 -4.07 -7.34 -9.33
CA GLU A 99 -3.66 -7.11 -7.94
C GLU A 99 -4.37 -5.92 -7.28
N PHE A 100 -5.04 -5.07 -8.07
CA PHE A 100 -5.87 -3.98 -7.53
C PHE A 100 -6.98 -4.49 -6.63
N HIS A 101 -7.47 -5.71 -6.89
CA HIS A 101 -8.54 -6.33 -6.12
C HIS A 101 -8.03 -7.10 -4.90
N ASP A 102 -6.71 -7.22 -4.71
CA ASP A 102 -6.16 -7.90 -3.55
C ASP A 102 -6.51 -7.15 -2.26
N LEU A 103 -7.14 -7.86 -1.32
CA LEU A 103 -7.31 -7.34 0.03
C LEU A 103 -5.97 -7.29 0.73
N ARG A 104 -5.61 -6.10 1.22
CA ARG A 104 -4.37 -5.88 1.99
C ARG A 104 -4.69 -5.85 3.48
N PRO A 105 -3.74 -6.28 4.34
CA PRO A 105 -3.90 -6.14 5.79
C PRO A 105 -4.05 -4.65 6.17
N PRO A 106 -4.61 -4.36 7.36
CA PRO A 106 -4.62 -3.01 7.90
C PRO A 106 -3.19 -2.45 7.96
N VAL A 107 -3.06 -1.12 7.94
CA VAL A 107 -1.75 -0.46 8.02
C VAL A 107 -1.24 -0.54 9.47
N ASP A 108 0.04 -0.85 9.62
CA ASP A 108 0.76 -0.76 10.89
C ASP A 108 1.27 0.66 11.05
N TRP A 109 0.61 1.44 11.88
CA TRP A 109 1.02 2.83 12.13
C TRP A 109 2.30 2.92 12.95
N SER A 110 2.74 1.85 13.63
CA SER A 110 3.98 1.86 14.41
C SER A 110 5.25 1.98 13.55
N ILE A 111 5.16 1.59 12.27
CA ILE A 111 6.26 1.67 11.29
C ILE A 111 6.11 2.87 10.34
N GLN A 112 5.21 3.81 10.63
CA GLN A 112 5.07 5.01 9.82
C GLN A 112 6.38 5.81 9.78
N GLY A 113 6.73 6.31 8.59
CA GLY A 113 7.94 7.08 8.35
C GLY A 113 9.21 6.23 8.13
N SER A 114 9.13 4.90 8.22
CA SER A 114 10.25 4.01 7.86
C SER A 114 10.29 3.71 6.36
N ALA A 115 11.43 3.22 5.88
CA ALA A 115 11.63 2.83 4.48
C ALA A 115 10.84 1.56 4.14
N SER A 116 9.91 1.65 3.20
CA SER A 116 9.05 0.52 2.83
C SER A 116 9.84 -0.66 2.25
N TRP A 117 10.95 -0.43 1.55
CA TRP A 117 11.80 -1.52 1.08
C TRP A 117 12.47 -2.29 2.22
N VAL A 118 12.92 -1.60 3.27
CA VAL A 118 13.48 -2.26 4.45
C VAL A 118 12.41 -3.10 5.14
N ASN A 119 11.18 -2.60 5.22
CA ASN A 119 10.07 -3.35 5.82
C ASN A 119 9.70 -4.60 5.02
N VAL A 120 9.67 -4.52 3.69
CA VAL A 120 9.44 -5.70 2.82
C VAL A 120 10.55 -6.73 3.00
N LEU A 121 11.82 -6.29 3.01
CA LEU A 121 12.98 -7.18 3.16
C LEU A 121 13.03 -7.86 4.53
N THR A 122 12.63 -7.17 5.59
CA THR A 122 12.56 -7.71 6.96
C THR A 122 11.24 -8.43 7.24
N GLY A 123 10.23 -8.22 6.39
CA GLY A 123 8.86 -8.68 6.54
C GLY A 123 8.09 -8.01 7.68
N ARG A 124 8.50 -6.79 8.07
CA ARG A 124 7.75 -5.94 9.03
C ARG A 124 6.44 -5.42 8.44
N ASP A 125 6.34 -5.39 7.11
CA ASP A 125 5.12 -5.00 6.41
C ASP A 125 4.00 -6.05 6.50
N GLN A 126 4.33 -7.28 6.89
CA GLN A 126 3.38 -8.39 6.99
C GLN A 126 2.67 -8.42 8.35
N ILE A 127 1.68 -7.56 8.55
CA ILE A 127 0.78 -7.74 9.70
C ILE A 127 -0.09 -8.97 9.46
N LYS A 128 0.05 -9.98 10.32
CA LYS A 128 -0.92 -11.07 10.41
C LYS A 128 -2.09 -10.60 11.27
N SER A 129 -3.05 -9.89 10.67
CA SER A 129 -4.35 -9.70 11.34
C SER A 129 -4.95 -11.07 11.60
N GLY A 130 -5.37 -11.36 12.84
CA GLY A 130 -5.74 -12.70 13.31
C GLY A 130 -6.87 -13.42 12.55
N CYS A 131 -7.49 -12.82 11.53
CA CYS A 131 -8.64 -13.39 10.81
C CYS A 131 -8.38 -13.91 9.38
N ALA A 132 -7.21 -13.69 8.76
CA ALA A 132 -6.84 -14.40 7.53
C ALA A 132 -5.35 -14.17 7.21
N VAL A 133 -4.61 -15.26 7.02
CA VAL A 133 -3.18 -15.23 6.63
C VAL A 133 -3.02 -15.30 5.10
N GLU A 134 -4.06 -15.77 4.39
CA GLU A 134 -4.04 -15.94 2.94
C GLU A 134 -4.46 -14.66 2.21
N ARG A 135 -3.77 -14.38 1.10
CA ARG A 135 -4.14 -13.31 0.17
C ARG A 135 -5.49 -13.68 -0.47
N LYS A 136 -6.47 -12.80 -0.32
CA LYS A 136 -7.82 -12.96 -0.89
C LYS A 136 -8.12 -11.79 -1.82
N SER A 137 -8.66 -12.07 -2.99
CA SER A 137 -9.23 -11.03 -3.85
C SER A 137 -10.59 -10.61 -3.31
N ALA A 138 -10.89 -9.31 -3.35
CA ALA A 138 -12.21 -8.79 -3.05
C ALA A 138 -13.28 -9.36 -3.99
N LEU A 139 -12.91 -9.63 -5.25
CA LEU A 139 -13.83 -10.22 -6.22
C LEU A 139 -14.24 -11.64 -5.81
N ASP A 140 -13.29 -12.45 -5.32
CA ASP A 140 -13.57 -13.82 -4.88
C ASP A 140 -14.48 -13.85 -3.65
N VAL A 141 -14.31 -12.87 -2.75
CA VAL A 141 -15.19 -12.72 -1.58
C VAL A 141 -16.61 -12.38 -2.02
N VAL A 142 -16.76 -11.41 -2.93
CA VAL A 142 -18.08 -11.00 -3.42
C VAL A 142 -18.77 -12.13 -4.19
N THR A 143 -18.08 -12.78 -5.12
CA THR A 143 -18.68 -13.85 -5.94
C THR A 143 -19.07 -15.07 -5.11
N LYS A 144 -18.31 -15.41 -4.06
CA LYS A 144 -18.66 -16.49 -3.13
C LYS A 144 -19.96 -16.22 -2.36
N HIS A 145 -20.28 -14.97 -2.08
CA HIS A 145 -21.46 -14.56 -1.29
C HIS A 145 -22.63 -14.05 -2.14
N ALA A 146 -22.49 -14.03 -3.47
CA ALA A 146 -23.51 -13.55 -4.39
C ALA A 146 -24.52 -14.65 -4.82
N ASN A 147 -24.33 -15.90 -4.38
CA ASN A 147 -25.21 -17.04 -4.64
C ASN A 147 -25.89 -17.53 -3.37
#